data_AF-A0A2S9PPB5-F1
#
_entry.id   AF-A0A2S9PPB5-F1
#
_cell.length_a   1.000
_cell.length_b   1.000
_cell.length_c   1.000
_cell.angle_alpha   90.00
_cell.angle_beta   90.00
_cell.angle_gamma   90.00
#
_symmetry.space_group_name_H-M   'P 1'
#
loop_
_entity.id
_entity.type
_entity.pdbx_description
1 polymer ?
#
loop_
_entity_poly.entity_id
_entity_poly.type
_entity_poly.pdbx_seq_one_letter_code
_entity_poly.pdbx_strand_id
1 'polypeptide(L)'
;MTTAVATNYRTPLMTFRAAVHRVRQSPEPSTLAELSRAALALPGGPRGTVTDDEKYVGLLRTLEFAEESQVFPSIDHMVTTVGDLARMTPSWFRPHEPEGTADVVRLLALCHERQPDMESSPLSPWTRAAEAGTRLLGIILRRTNARPAEALMVRTAEEFAARMRAAVAHAAVATATHFAEYAARAYGLFPIGGRIARMNGGYVEWSRVFGTRRYTFELVEGGWLEGFPHGRVTVRRTGSYEVFRTFALTARTRRKDTDRFTDSL
;
A
#
# COMPACT_ATOMS: atom_id res chain seq x y z
N MET A 1 -5.74 19.46 -41.53
CA MET A 1 -5.30 19.85 -40.17
C MET A 1 -5.88 18.85 -39.19
N THR A 2 -5.12 17.85 -38.79
CA THR A 2 -5.52 16.91 -37.73
C THR A 2 -5.23 17.57 -36.38
N THR A 3 -6.29 17.96 -35.67
CA THR A 3 -6.19 18.36 -34.26
C THR A 3 -5.66 17.18 -33.47
N ALA A 4 -4.39 17.22 -33.08
CA ALA A 4 -3.84 16.29 -32.11
C ALA A 4 -4.64 16.44 -30.81
N VAL A 5 -5.48 15.44 -30.51
CA VAL A 5 -6.19 15.39 -29.23
C VAL A 5 -5.12 15.29 -28.15
N ALA A 6 -5.01 16.31 -27.29
CA ALA A 6 -4.09 16.27 -26.16
C ALA A 6 -4.52 15.11 -25.23
N THR A 7 -3.75 14.02 -25.23
CA THR A 7 -4.01 12.87 -24.37
C THR A 7 -3.91 13.32 -22.91
N ASN A 8 -5.02 13.20 -22.16
CA ASN A 8 -5.02 13.52 -20.73
C ASN A 8 -4.40 12.37 -19.93
N TYR A 9 -3.08 12.41 -19.76
CA TYR A 9 -2.31 11.43 -19.00
C TYR A 9 -2.59 11.44 -17.49
N ARG A 10 -3.17 12.53 -16.95
CA ARG A 10 -3.34 12.72 -15.52
C ARG A 10 -4.44 11.83 -14.95
N THR A 11 -5.61 11.79 -15.61
CA THR A 11 -6.76 11.04 -15.09
C THR A 11 -6.46 9.54 -14.96
N PRO A 12 -5.92 8.85 -15.98
CA PRO A 12 -5.58 7.43 -15.86
C PRO A 12 -4.56 7.15 -14.76
N LEU A 13 -3.54 8.00 -14.61
CA LEU A 13 -2.53 7.85 -13.56
C LEU A 13 -3.11 8.05 -12.15
N MET A 14 -4.06 8.96 -11.97
CA MET A 14 -4.77 9.12 -10.69
C MET A 14 -5.62 7.90 -10.37
N THR A 15 -6.34 7.36 -11.36
CA THR A 15 -7.11 6.12 -11.21
C THR A 15 -6.22 4.96 -10.81
N PHE A 16 -5.06 4.82 -11.47
CA PHE A 16 -4.07 3.80 -11.12
C PHE A 16 -3.55 3.95 -9.69
N ARG A 17 -3.13 5.15 -9.26
CA ARG A 17 -2.69 5.40 -7.88
C ARG A 17 -3.80 5.14 -6.85
N ALA A 18 -5.04 5.51 -7.17
CA ALA A 18 -6.19 5.24 -6.31
C ALA A 18 -6.41 3.72 -6.15
N ALA A 19 -6.28 2.95 -7.24
CA ALA A 19 -6.37 1.49 -7.17
C ALA A 19 -5.23 0.88 -6.32
N VAL A 20 -3.99 1.37 -6.47
CA VAL A 20 -2.86 0.97 -5.59
C VAL A 20 -3.19 1.23 -4.12
N HIS A 21 -3.79 2.39 -3.81
CA HIS A 21 -4.19 2.73 -2.45
C HIS A 21 -5.30 1.82 -1.92
N ARG A 22 -6.29 1.46 -2.74
CA ARG A 22 -7.35 0.52 -2.37
C ARG A 22 -6.80 -0.85 -2.01
N VAL A 23 -5.90 -1.40 -2.82
CA VAL A 23 -5.25 -2.70 -2.54
C VAL A 23 -4.48 -2.66 -1.21
N ARG A 24 -3.84 -1.53 -0.88
CA ARG A 24 -3.17 -1.35 0.43
C ARG A 24 -4.13 -1.36 1.61
N GLN A 25 -5.34 -0.84 1.42
CA GLN A 25 -6.36 -0.75 2.47
C GLN A 25 -7.12 -2.07 2.64
N SER A 26 -7.52 -2.69 1.53
CA SER A 26 -8.16 -4.00 1.52
C SER A 26 -7.53 -4.86 0.42
N PRO A 27 -6.56 -5.72 0.74
CA PRO A 27 -5.93 -6.60 -0.24
C PRO A 27 -6.87 -7.76 -0.55
N GLU A 28 -7.73 -7.60 -1.54
CA GLU A 28 -8.69 -8.62 -1.98
C GLU A 28 -8.57 -8.86 -3.50
N PRO A 29 -9.01 -10.02 -4.01
CA PRO A 29 -9.00 -10.31 -5.45
C PRO A 29 -9.71 -9.22 -6.28
N SER A 30 -10.82 -8.68 -5.76
CA SER A 30 -11.59 -7.60 -6.38
C SER A 30 -10.74 -6.32 -6.57
N THR A 31 -10.00 -5.93 -5.54
CA THR A 31 -9.14 -4.74 -5.56
C THR A 31 -7.88 -4.94 -6.42
N LEU A 32 -7.34 -6.16 -6.48
CA LEU A 32 -6.24 -6.50 -7.38
C LEU A 32 -6.71 -6.41 -8.84
N ALA A 33 -7.89 -6.95 -9.17
CA ALA A 33 -8.50 -6.82 -10.48
C ALA A 33 -8.81 -5.36 -10.86
N GLU A 34 -9.19 -4.51 -9.89
CA GLU A 34 -9.27 -3.06 -10.11
C GLU A 34 -7.90 -2.44 -10.46
N LEU A 35 -6.84 -2.83 -9.75
CA LEU A 35 -5.48 -2.37 -10.03
C LEU A 35 -4.97 -2.83 -11.40
N SER A 36 -5.22 -4.09 -11.78
CA SER A 36 -4.87 -4.63 -13.11
C SER A 36 -5.62 -3.89 -14.22
N ARG A 37 -6.94 -3.70 -14.09
CA ARG A 37 -7.70 -2.87 -15.05
C ARG A 37 -7.18 -1.45 -15.13
N ALA A 38 -6.82 -0.84 -14.00
CA ALA A 38 -6.27 0.51 -13.99
C ALA A 38 -4.88 0.58 -14.63
N ALA A 39 -4.06 -0.48 -14.49
CA ALA A 39 -2.76 -0.61 -15.14
C ALA A 39 -2.90 -0.69 -16.66
N LEU A 40 -3.80 -1.57 -17.15
CA LEU A 40 -4.08 -1.76 -18.56
C LEU A 40 -4.70 -0.51 -19.22
N ALA A 41 -5.40 0.31 -18.45
CA ALA A 41 -5.99 1.57 -18.92
C ALA A 41 -4.97 2.73 -19.03
N LEU A 42 -3.71 2.53 -18.61
CA LEU A 42 -2.69 3.56 -18.72
C LEU A 42 -2.31 3.77 -20.20
N PRO A 43 -2.37 5.01 -20.71
CA PRO A 43 -1.99 5.30 -22.09
C PRO A 43 -0.50 5.08 -22.32
N GLY A 44 -0.13 4.66 -23.53
CA GLY A 44 1.27 4.70 -23.96
C GLY A 44 1.84 6.14 -23.85
N GLY A 45 3.11 6.27 -23.46
CA GLY A 45 3.79 7.57 -23.49
C GLY A 45 3.80 8.19 -24.90
N PRO A 46 4.30 9.43 -25.06
CA PRO A 46 4.36 10.11 -26.37
C PRO A 46 5.07 9.35 -27.51
N ARG A 47 5.70 8.21 -27.21
CA ARG A 47 6.34 7.29 -28.16
C ARG A 47 6.02 5.80 -27.89
N GLY A 48 4.94 5.47 -27.18
CA GLY A 48 4.65 4.08 -26.76
C GLY A 48 5.53 3.55 -25.62
N THR A 49 6.52 4.33 -25.18
CA THR A 49 7.62 3.90 -24.30
C THR A 49 7.24 3.41 -22.91
N VAL A 50 6.01 3.67 -22.43
CA VAL A 50 5.60 3.28 -21.06
C VAL A 50 5.05 1.86 -21.03
N THR A 51 4.29 1.47 -22.05
CA THR A 51 3.65 0.15 -22.16
C THR A 51 4.59 -0.91 -22.73
N ASP A 52 5.64 -0.49 -23.43
CA ASP A 52 6.68 -1.39 -23.96
C ASP A 52 7.88 -1.53 -23.00
N ASP A 53 7.80 -0.95 -21.79
CA ASP A 53 8.87 -0.94 -20.80
C ASP A 53 8.90 -2.24 -19.97
N GLU A 54 10.09 -2.75 -19.68
CA GLU A 54 10.28 -3.92 -18.81
C GLU A 54 9.60 -3.76 -17.44
N LYS A 55 9.49 -2.53 -16.92
CA LYS A 55 8.80 -2.25 -15.64
C LYS A 55 7.29 -2.46 -15.75
N TYR A 56 6.69 -2.16 -16.89
CA TYR A 56 5.27 -2.41 -17.13
C TYR A 56 4.99 -3.90 -17.25
N VAL A 57 5.82 -4.62 -18.01
CA VAL A 57 5.74 -6.10 -18.09
C VAL A 57 5.94 -6.73 -16.72
N GLY A 58 6.92 -6.24 -15.95
CA GLY A 58 7.16 -6.67 -14.58
C GLY A 58 5.95 -6.45 -13.66
N LEU A 59 5.28 -5.30 -13.77
CA LEU A 59 4.05 -4.99 -13.04
C LEU A 59 2.95 -5.99 -13.38
N LEU A 60 2.64 -6.19 -14.66
CA LEU A 60 1.57 -7.09 -15.09
C LEU A 60 1.80 -8.52 -14.59
N ARG A 61 3.02 -9.03 -14.71
CA ARG A 61 3.38 -10.36 -14.18
C ARG A 61 3.18 -10.47 -12.67
N THR A 62 3.51 -9.42 -11.90
CA THR A 62 3.28 -9.44 -10.44
C THR A 62 1.79 -9.35 -10.07
N LEU A 63 0.97 -8.69 -10.90
CA LEU A 63 -0.47 -8.62 -10.71
C LEU A 63 -1.13 -9.95 -11.07
N GLU A 64 -0.78 -10.53 -12.21
CA GLU A 64 -1.25 -11.84 -12.67
C GLU A 64 -0.92 -12.92 -11.63
N PHE A 65 0.32 -12.97 -11.12
CA PHE A 65 0.69 -13.88 -10.04
C PHE A 65 -0.17 -13.71 -8.79
N ALA A 66 -0.52 -12.46 -8.43
CA ALA A 66 -1.34 -12.18 -7.25
C ALA A 66 -2.82 -12.53 -7.48
N GLU A 67 -3.35 -12.29 -8.68
CA GLU A 67 -4.76 -12.56 -9.04
C GLU A 67 -5.03 -14.05 -9.24
N GLU A 68 -4.15 -14.76 -9.93
CA GLU A 68 -4.28 -16.19 -10.20
C GLU A 68 -3.83 -17.07 -9.03
N SER A 69 -3.33 -16.43 -7.97
CA SER A 69 -2.91 -17.11 -6.76
C SER A 69 -4.08 -17.88 -6.14
N GLN A 70 -3.98 -19.21 -6.13
CA GLN A 70 -4.87 -20.09 -5.36
C GLN A 70 -4.81 -19.83 -3.85
N VAL A 71 -3.96 -18.91 -3.42
CA VAL A 71 -3.77 -18.50 -2.03
C VAL A 71 -5.00 -17.78 -1.50
N PHE A 72 -5.69 -16.93 -2.27
CA PHE A 72 -6.91 -16.25 -1.79
C PHE A 72 -8.05 -17.22 -1.45
N PRO A 73 -8.46 -18.14 -2.37
CA PRO A 73 -9.39 -19.21 -2.03
C PRO A 73 -8.93 -20.07 -0.85
N SER A 74 -7.63 -20.37 -0.76
CA SER A 74 -7.07 -21.15 0.36
C SER A 74 -7.18 -20.42 1.70
N ILE A 75 -7.02 -19.09 1.71
CA ILE A 75 -7.22 -18.25 2.91
C ILE A 75 -8.69 -18.29 3.33
N ASP A 76 -9.63 -18.14 2.39
CA ASP A 76 -11.06 -18.14 2.69
C ASP A 76 -11.55 -19.50 3.18
N HIS A 77 -11.05 -20.58 2.57
CA HIS A 77 -11.29 -21.95 3.03
C HIS A 77 -10.77 -22.14 4.46
N MET A 78 -9.52 -21.75 4.74
CA MET A 78 -8.91 -21.83 6.07
C MET A 78 -9.74 -21.11 7.14
N VAL A 79 -10.20 -19.88 6.88
CA VAL A 79 -11.05 -19.14 7.83
C VAL A 79 -12.36 -19.89 8.11
N THR A 80 -12.97 -20.46 7.07
CA THR A 80 -14.21 -21.24 7.19
C THR A 80 -13.97 -22.50 8.02
N THR A 81 -12.97 -23.30 7.68
CA THR A 81 -12.63 -24.56 8.35
C THR A 81 -12.24 -24.33 9.81
N VAL A 82 -11.48 -23.26 10.11
CA VAL A 82 -11.15 -22.89 11.49
C VAL A 82 -12.37 -22.38 12.27
N GLY A 83 -13.29 -21.66 11.61
CA GLY A 83 -14.56 -21.24 12.21
C GLY A 83 -15.45 -22.42 12.58
N ASP A 84 -15.57 -23.41 11.70
CA ASP A 84 -16.27 -24.66 11.97
C ASP A 84 -15.61 -25.44 13.11
N LEU A 85 -14.27 -25.51 13.08
CA LEU A 85 -13.48 -26.11 14.15
C LEU A 85 -13.72 -25.42 15.50
N ALA A 86 -13.84 -24.09 15.53
CA ALA A 86 -14.05 -23.32 16.76
C ALA A 86 -15.41 -23.63 17.41
N ARG A 87 -16.46 -23.84 16.60
CA ARG A 87 -17.83 -24.15 17.04
C ARG A 87 -18.01 -25.58 17.54
N MET A 88 -17.15 -26.49 17.11
CA MET A 88 -17.25 -27.90 17.50
C MET A 88 -16.89 -28.10 18.98
N THR A 89 -17.52 -29.10 19.62
CA THR A 89 -17.14 -29.51 20.97
C THR A 89 -15.83 -30.31 20.91
N PRO A 90 -14.78 -29.95 21.68
CA PRO A 90 -13.54 -30.74 21.67
C PRO A 90 -13.82 -32.16 22.16
N SER A 91 -13.40 -33.16 21.39
CA SER A 91 -13.49 -34.57 21.74
C SER A 91 -12.10 -35.19 21.82
N TRP A 92 -11.87 -35.97 22.87
CA TRP A 92 -10.63 -36.70 23.13
C TRP A 92 -10.61 -38.08 22.48
N PHE A 93 -11.78 -38.62 22.09
CA PHE A 93 -11.93 -39.94 21.47
C PHE A 93 -11.86 -39.92 19.94
N ARG A 94 -12.21 -38.79 19.33
CA ARG A 94 -11.93 -38.49 17.93
C ARG A 94 -11.11 -37.21 17.92
N PRO A 95 -9.77 -37.27 17.81
CA PRO A 95 -9.01 -36.10 17.40
C PRO A 95 -9.66 -35.68 16.07
N HIS A 96 -10.33 -34.53 16.07
CA HIS A 96 -11.03 -34.09 14.88
C HIS A 96 -10.03 -33.90 13.74
N GLU A 97 -10.50 -34.16 12.52
CA GLU A 97 -9.69 -34.25 11.32
C GLU A 97 -8.72 -33.07 11.16
N PRO A 98 -7.56 -33.34 10.55
CA PRO A 98 -6.48 -32.37 10.44
C PRO A 98 -6.82 -31.16 9.56
N GLU A 99 -7.96 -31.09 8.88
CA GLU A 99 -8.22 -30.12 7.80
C GLU A 99 -7.96 -28.66 8.20
N GLY A 100 -8.58 -28.17 9.28
CA GLY A 100 -8.35 -26.80 9.75
C GLY A 100 -6.91 -26.54 10.21
N THR A 101 -6.20 -27.57 10.68
CA THR A 101 -4.78 -27.47 11.04
C THR A 101 -3.89 -27.54 9.79
N ALA A 102 -4.23 -28.38 8.83
CA ALA A 102 -3.52 -28.63 7.59
C ALA A 102 -3.56 -27.39 6.69
N ASP A 103 -4.68 -26.69 6.63
CA ASP A 103 -4.81 -25.43 5.91
C ASP A 103 -3.90 -24.34 6.50
N VAL A 104 -3.89 -24.23 7.84
CA VAL A 104 -3.00 -23.29 8.54
C VAL A 104 -1.54 -23.64 8.30
N VAL A 105 -1.17 -24.92 8.38
CA VAL A 105 0.20 -25.40 8.11
C VAL A 105 0.60 -25.15 6.65
N ARG A 106 -0.29 -25.36 5.69
CA ARG A 106 -0.03 -25.11 4.27
C ARG A 106 0.22 -23.63 3.99
N LEU A 107 -0.59 -22.74 4.55
CA LEU A 107 -0.40 -21.29 4.41
C LEU A 107 0.85 -20.78 5.17
N LEU A 108 1.21 -21.42 6.29
CA LEU A 108 2.47 -21.16 6.98
C LEU A 108 3.68 -21.60 6.16
N ALA A 109 3.63 -22.77 5.52
CA ALA A 109 4.69 -23.25 4.64
C ALA A 109 4.95 -22.24 3.50
N LEU A 110 3.89 -21.69 2.90
CA LEU A 110 3.99 -20.63 1.89
C LEU A 110 4.70 -19.37 2.42
N CYS A 111 4.49 -18.99 3.69
CA CYS A 111 5.24 -17.89 4.28
C CYS A 111 6.73 -18.21 4.35
N HIS A 112 7.08 -19.44 4.75
CA HIS A 112 8.48 -19.87 4.86
C HIS A 112 9.17 -20.06 3.51
N GLU A 113 8.44 -20.36 2.43
CA GLU A 113 9.01 -20.30 1.07
C GLU A 113 9.49 -18.89 0.69
N ARG A 114 9.01 -17.85 1.39
CA ARG A 114 9.45 -16.45 1.26
C ARG A 114 10.52 -16.07 2.28
N GLN A 115 11.27 -17.05 2.80
CA GLN A 115 12.36 -16.83 3.74
C GLN A 115 13.35 -15.72 3.33
N PRO A 116 13.79 -15.58 2.05
CA PRO A 116 14.66 -14.46 1.67
C PRO A 116 14.05 -13.08 1.93
N ASP A 117 12.74 -12.92 1.69
CA ASP A 117 12.01 -11.67 1.95
C ASP A 117 11.90 -11.40 3.46
N MET A 118 11.76 -12.47 4.26
CA MET A 118 11.67 -12.39 5.72
C MET A 118 13.01 -12.06 6.38
N GLU A 119 14.12 -12.59 5.85
CA GLU A 119 15.48 -12.32 6.34
C GLU A 119 15.95 -10.91 6.01
N SER A 120 15.58 -10.40 4.82
CA SER A 120 15.95 -9.05 4.39
C SER A 120 15.25 -7.94 5.18
N SER A 121 14.07 -8.22 5.75
CA SER A 121 13.31 -7.26 6.57
C SER A 121 12.55 -7.97 7.69
N PRO A 122 12.93 -7.78 8.97
CA PRO A 122 12.24 -8.42 10.10
C PRO A 122 10.79 -7.93 10.27
N LEU A 123 10.41 -6.84 9.60
CA LEU A 123 9.04 -6.31 9.57
C LEU A 123 8.37 -6.51 8.21
N SER A 124 8.81 -7.50 7.42
CA SER A 124 8.17 -7.83 6.14
C SER A 124 6.71 -8.26 6.36
N PRO A 125 5.82 -8.06 5.36
CA PRO A 125 4.46 -8.59 5.41
C PRO A 125 4.40 -10.11 5.60
N TRP A 126 5.32 -10.85 4.99
CA TRP A 126 5.44 -12.31 5.14
C TRP A 126 5.81 -12.72 6.57
N THR A 127 6.73 -12.00 7.22
CA THR A 127 7.08 -12.24 8.63
C THR A 127 5.88 -12.06 9.54
N ARG A 128 5.12 -10.96 9.36
CA ARG A 128 3.90 -10.71 10.16
C ARG A 128 2.79 -11.74 9.90
N ALA A 129 2.69 -12.25 8.69
CA ALA A 129 1.76 -13.33 8.36
C ALA A 129 2.18 -14.64 9.03
N ALA A 130 3.47 -15.00 8.97
CA ALA A 130 4.03 -16.16 9.64
C ALA A 130 3.78 -16.10 11.16
N GLU A 131 4.07 -14.97 11.81
CA GLU A 131 3.81 -14.77 13.24
C GLU A 131 2.33 -14.93 13.62
N ALA A 132 1.41 -14.41 12.79
CA ALA A 132 -0.02 -14.59 13.00
C ALA A 132 -0.45 -16.05 12.82
N GLY A 133 0.06 -16.74 11.80
CA GLY A 133 -0.22 -18.15 11.56
C GLY A 133 0.33 -19.06 12.67
N THR A 134 1.53 -18.80 13.18
CA THR A 134 2.12 -19.56 14.30
C THR A 134 1.30 -19.38 15.57
N ARG A 135 0.80 -18.16 15.84
CA ARG A 135 -0.12 -17.91 16.96
C ARG A 135 -1.42 -18.70 16.80
N LEU A 136 -2.03 -18.68 15.62
CA LEU A 136 -3.23 -19.45 15.33
C LEU A 136 -3.01 -20.96 15.53
N LEU A 137 -1.93 -21.50 14.98
CA LEU A 137 -1.56 -22.91 15.13
C LEU A 137 -1.39 -23.27 16.61
N GLY A 138 -0.72 -22.42 17.40
CA GLY A 138 -0.58 -22.61 18.83
C GLY A 138 -1.91 -22.66 19.58
N ILE A 139 -2.90 -21.86 19.18
CA ILE A 139 -4.26 -21.88 19.74
C ILE A 139 -4.98 -23.19 19.36
N ILE A 140 -4.92 -23.58 18.09
CA ILE A 140 -5.56 -24.82 17.59
C ILE A 140 -4.99 -26.03 18.32
N LEU A 141 -3.66 -26.13 18.47
CA LEU A 141 -2.99 -27.25 19.15
C LEU A 141 -3.30 -27.31 20.66
N ARG A 142 -3.61 -26.17 21.29
CA ARG A 142 -3.97 -26.11 22.73
C ARG A 142 -5.44 -26.43 23.01
N ARG A 143 -6.29 -26.52 21.98
CA ARG A 143 -7.73 -26.78 22.11
C ARG A 143 -8.05 -28.10 22.82
N THR A 144 -7.11 -29.04 22.83
CA THR A 144 -7.20 -30.32 23.55
C THR A 144 -7.03 -30.17 25.06
N ASN A 145 -6.28 -29.17 25.53
CA ASN A 145 -5.90 -29.00 26.94
C ASN A 145 -6.73 -27.95 27.69
N ALA A 146 -7.27 -26.95 26.99
CA ALA A 146 -8.21 -25.96 27.51
C ALA A 146 -9.11 -25.51 26.36
N ARG A 147 -10.44 -25.44 26.56
CA ARG A 147 -11.37 -24.89 25.55
C ARG A 147 -10.99 -23.43 25.28
N PRO A 148 -10.38 -23.08 24.13
CA PRO A 148 -10.18 -21.69 23.78
C PRO A 148 -11.56 -21.07 23.56
N ALA A 149 -11.74 -19.80 23.87
CA ALA A 149 -12.97 -19.11 23.50
C ALA A 149 -13.10 -19.13 21.97
N GLU A 150 -14.25 -19.54 21.45
CA GLU A 150 -14.56 -19.58 20.01
C GLU A 150 -14.16 -18.27 19.32
N ALA A 151 -14.55 -17.14 19.92
CA ALA A 151 -14.23 -15.79 19.44
C ALA A 151 -12.72 -15.53 19.30
N LEU A 152 -11.87 -16.13 20.15
CA LEU A 152 -10.42 -15.97 20.07
C LEU A 152 -9.84 -16.71 18.86
N MET A 153 -10.29 -17.94 18.60
CA MET A 153 -9.87 -18.72 17.43
C MET A 153 -10.26 -18.01 16.14
N VAL A 154 -11.53 -17.61 16.01
CA VAL A 154 -12.03 -16.92 14.81
C VAL A 154 -11.27 -15.61 14.58
N ARG A 155 -11.13 -14.78 15.61
CA ARG A 155 -10.38 -13.51 15.49
C ARG A 155 -8.93 -13.71 15.07
N THR A 156 -8.27 -14.76 15.56
CA THR A 156 -6.87 -15.03 15.21
C THR A 156 -6.75 -15.60 13.79
N ALA A 157 -7.75 -16.37 13.33
CA ALA A 157 -7.85 -16.82 11.95
C ALA A 157 -8.05 -15.65 10.99
N GLU A 158 -8.94 -14.72 11.31
CA GLU A 158 -9.16 -13.49 10.55
C GLU A 158 -7.90 -12.60 10.52
N GLU A 159 -7.18 -12.48 11.64
CA GLU A 159 -5.91 -11.75 11.67
C GLU A 159 -4.88 -12.40 10.74
N PHE A 160 -4.71 -13.73 10.81
CA PHE A 160 -3.80 -14.45 9.92
C PHE A 160 -4.19 -14.27 8.45
N ALA A 161 -5.48 -14.41 8.13
CA ALA A 161 -6.00 -14.17 6.79
C ALA A 161 -5.69 -12.76 6.29
N ALA A 162 -5.95 -11.72 7.08
CA ALA A 162 -5.66 -10.33 6.70
C ALA A 162 -4.17 -10.10 6.44
N ARG A 163 -3.28 -10.68 7.26
CA ARG A 163 -1.82 -10.58 7.07
C ARG A 163 -1.36 -11.33 5.83
N MET A 164 -1.91 -12.52 5.58
CA MET A 164 -1.62 -13.30 4.38
C MET A 164 -2.01 -12.57 3.11
N ARG A 165 -3.24 -12.05 3.04
CA ARG A 165 -3.70 -11.25 1.91
C ARG A 165 -2.81 -10.04 1.64
N ALA A 166 -2.42 -9.32 2.70
CA ALA A 166 -1.49 -8.20 2.60
C ALA A 166 -0.09 -8.61 2.11
N ALA A 167 0.38 -9.81 2.47
CA ALA A 167 1.67 -10.33 2.03
C ALA A 167 1.67 -10.72 0.55
N VAL A 168 0.62 -11.41 0.09
CA VAL A 168 0.42 -11.75 -1.32
C VAL A 168 0.37 -10.49 -2.19
N ALA A 169 -0.40 -9.48 -1.76
CA ALA A 169 -0.52 -8.23 -2.51
C ALA A 169 0.72 -7.33 -2.45
N HIS A 170 1.68 -7.59 -1.55
CA HIS A 170 2.78 -6.66 -1.27
C HIS A 170 3.67 -6.40 -2.49
N ALA A 171 4.08 -7.46 -3.20
CA ALA A 171 4.94 -7.34 -4.37
C ALA A 171 4.26 -6.56 -5.49
N ALA A 172 2.98 -6.85 -5.77
CA ALA A 172 2.18 -6.13 -6.74
C ALA A 172 2.05 -4.64 -6.38
N VAL A 173 1.75 -4.32 -5.11
CA VAL A 173 1.66 -2.94 -4.62
C VAL A 173 2.99 -2.21 -4.73
N ALA A 174 4.10 -2.83 -4.33
CA ALA A 174 5.43 -2.23 -4.38
C ALA A 174 5.83 -1.91 -5.82
N THR A 175 5.70 -2.88 -6.72
CA THR A 175 5.97 -2.72 -8.15
C THR A 175 5.06 -1.66 -8.78
N ALA A 176 3.75 -1.69 -8.48
CA ALA A 176 2.79 -0.71 -8.97
C ALA A 176 3.11 0.72 -8.50
N THR A 177 3.55 0.86 -7.25
CA THR A 177 3.96 2.16 -6.71
C THR A 177 5.17 2.71 -7.45
N HIS A 178 6.20 1.87 -7.65
CA HIS A 178 7.39 2.26 -8.39
C HIS A 178 7.06 2.59 -9.85
N PHE A 179 6.19 1.78 -10.47
CA PHE A 179 5.72 2.02 -11.83
C PHE A 179 4.92 3.32 -11.96
N ALA A 180 4.07 3.65 -10.99
CA ALA A 180 3.33 4.92 -11.00
C ALA A 180 4.27 6.14 -11.04
N GLU A 181 5.39 6.09 -10.31
CA GLU A 181 6.41 7.13 -10.35
C GLU A 181 7.12 7.21 -11.70
N TYR A 182 7.44 6.05 -12.27
CA TYR A 182 8.04 5.95 -13.60
C TYR A 182 7.11 6.50 -14.69
N ALA A 183 5.87 6.02 -14.73
CA ALA A 183 4.84 6.44 -15.68
C ALA A 183 4.57 7.94 -15.57
N ALA A 184 4.49 8.50 -14.35
CA ALA A 184 4.37 9.94 -14.14
C ALA A 184 5.47 10.70 -14.89
N ARG A 185 6.75 10.33 -14.67
CA ARG A 185 7.89 10.99 -15.34
C ARG A 185 7.80 10.87 -16.86
N ALA A 186 7.47 9.68 -17.36
CA ALA A 186 7.37 9.42 -18.79
C ALA A 186 6.23 10.20 -19.47
N TYR A 187 5.14 10.47 -18.75
CA TYR A 187 4.05 11.34 -19.21
C TYR A 187 4.36 12.83 -19.11
N GLY A 188 5.58 13.21 -18.68
CA GLY A 188 5.92 14.60 -18.37
C GLY A 188 5.14 15.14 -17.17
N LEU A 189 4.54 14.26 -16.37
CA LEU A 189 3.89 14.59 -15.11
C LEU A 189 4.94 14.57 -14.00
N PHE A 190 4.85 15.52 -13.08
CA PHE A 190 5.79 15.62 -11.97
C PHE A 190 5.38 14.61 -10.87
N PRO A 191 6.15 13.54 -10.61
CA PRO A 191 5.84 12.62 -9.53
C PRO A 191 5.98 13.35 -8.19
N ILE A 192 4.87 13.51 -7.48
CA ILE A 192 4.90 13.97 -6.09
C ILE A 192 5.15 12.71 -5.25
N GLY A 193 6.33 12.67 -4.63
CA GLY A 193 6.70 11.62 -3.68
C GLY A 193 6.00 11.79 -2.33
N GLY A 194 6.01 10.74 -1.52
CA GLY A 194 5.41 10.74 -0.18
C GLY A 194 5.96 11.84 0.73
N ARG A 195 5.08 12.46 1.52
CA ARG A 195 5.36 13.59 2.40
C ARG A 195 5.86 13.09 3.75
N ILE A 196 7.01 13.59 4.21
CA ILE A 196 7.45 13.46 5.60
C ILE A 196 7.17 14.80 6.25
N ALA A 197 5.99 14.95 6.87
CA ALA A 197 5.68 16.13 7.66
C ALA A 197 6.47 16.05 8.98
N ARG A 198 7.43 16.95 9.17
CA ARG A 198 8.04 17.19 10.47
C ARG A 198 7.41 18.44 11.06
N MET A 199 6.57 18.28 12.07
CA MET A 199 6.18 19.41 12.92
C MET A 199 7.36 19.74 13.82
N ASN A 200 8.00 20.88 13.59
CA ASN A 200 8.98 21.46 14.50
C ASN A 200 8.59 22.92 14.71
N GLY A 201 8.24 23.29 15.94
CA GLY A 201 8.18 24.70 16.36
C GLY A 201 7.31 25.66 15.52
N GLY A 202 6.13 25.23 15.04
CA GLY A 202 5.13 26.14 14.46
C GLY A 202 5.12 26.30 12.93
N TYR A 203 5.86 25.46 12.19
CA TYR A 203 5.77 25.37 10.73
C TYR A 203 5.69 23.92 10.24
N VAL A 204 5.14 23.73 9.04
CA VAL A 204 5.03 22.44 8.36
C VAL A 204 6.04 22.40 7.21
N GLU A 205 6.98 21.46 7.27
CA GLU A 205 7.97 21.24 6.21
C GLU A 205 7.62 20.01 5.36
N TRP A 206 7.78 20.12 4.04
CA TRP A 206 7.78 18.97 3.13
C TRP A 206 8.85 19.10 2.04
N SER A 207 9.30 17.98 1.48
CA SER A 207 10.30 17.97 0.40
C SER A 207 9.70 17.49 -0.93
N ARG A 208 10.20 18.00 -2.06
CA ARG A 208 9.88 17.55 -3.43
C ARG A 208 11.16 17.42 -4.25
N VAL A 209 11.17 16.56 -5.26
CA VAL A 209 12.29 16.45 -6.21
C VAL A 209 11.85 16.98 -7.57
N PHE A 210 12.60 17.93 -8.12
CA PHE A 210 12.44 18.44 -9.49
C PHE A 210 13.72 18.14 -10.28
N GLY A 211 13.65 17.19 -11.22
CA GLY A 211 14.83 16.66 -11.92
C GLY A 211 15.77 15.92 -10.97
N THR A 212 17.06 16.25 -10.99
CA THR A 212 18.06 15.72 -10.03
C THR A 212 18.13 16.50 -8.73
N ARG A 213 17.30 17.54 -8.56
CA ARG A 213 17.39 18.48 -7.44
C ARG A 213 16.23 18.29 -6.48
N ARG A 214 16.52 18.19 -5.19
CA ARG A 214 15.52 18.18 -4.13
C ARG A 214 15.27 19.61 -3.63
N TYR A 215 14.02 19.92 -3.33
CA TYR A 215 13.54 21.19 -2.84
C TYR A 215 12.72 20.96 -1.58
N THR A 216 12.87 21.87 -0.63
CA THR A 216 12.16 21.90 0.63
C THR A 216 11.13 23.02 0.58
N PHE A 217 9.94 22.77 1.11
CA PHE A 217 8.83 23.70 1.19
C PHE A 217 8.46 23.85 2.65
N GLU A 218 8.43 25.09 3.12
CA GLU A 218 8.12 25.44 4.49
C GLU A 218 6.87 26.30 4.52
N LEU A 219 5.78 25.74 5.05
CA LEU A 219 4.55 26.45 5.31
C LEU A 219 4.58 26.98 6.74
N VAL A 220 4.43 28.29 6.87
CA VAL A 220 4.21 28.96 8.16
C VAL A 220 2.77 29.45 8.18
N GLU A 221 1.98 28.97 9.14
CA GLU A 221 0.60 29.40 9.32
C GLU A 221 0.52 30.87 9.77
N GLY A 222 -0.55 31.55 9.39
CA GLY A 222 -0.75 32.97 9.73
C GLY A 222 -1.05 33.20 11.20
N GLY A 223 -0.68 34.39 11.69
CA GLY A 223 -0.93 34.83 13.06
C GLY A 223 -0.29 36.19 13.32
N TRP A 224 1.04 36.26 13.24
CA TRP A 224 1.83 37.48 13.50
C TRP A 224 3.10 37.57 12.63
N LEU A 225 3.02 37.18 11.35
CA LEU A 225 4.14 37.35 10.42
C LEU A 225 4.09 38.71 9.72
N GLU A 226 5.14 39.50 9.91
CA GLU A 226 5.35 40.77 9.20
C GLU A 226 5.34 40.55 7.68
N GLY A 227 4.45 41.27 6.97
CA GLY A 227 4.25 41.14 5.53
C GLY A 227 3.43 39.92 5.06
N PHE A 228 3.11 38.96 5.94
CA PHE A 228 2.37 37.72 5.59
C PHE A 228 1.28 37.39 6.60
N PRO A 229 0.22 38.21 6.70
CA PRO A 229 -0.80 38.09 7.75
C PRO A 229 -1.57 36.75 7.72
N HIS A 230 -1.64 36.11 6.56
CA HIS A 230 -2.32 34.82 6.39
C HIS A 230 -1.36 33.63 6.30
N GLY A 231 -0.05 33.84 6.51
CA GLY A 231 0.98 32.81 6.39
C GLY A 231 1.72 32.86 5.06
N ARG A 232 2.73 32.00 4.90
CA ARG A 232 3.56 31.93 3.69
C ARG A 232 4.07 30.53 3.42
N VAL A 233 4.39 30.25 2.16
CA VAL A 233 5.16 29.07 1.74
C VAL A 233 6.51 29.52 1.20
N THR A 234 7.58 29.02 1.81
CA THR A 234 8.96 29.26 1.37
C THR A 234 9.48 28.04 0.64
N VAL A 235 10.10 28.23 -0.52
CA VAL A 235 10.72 27.16 -1.30
C VAL A 235 12.22 27.31 -1.25
N ARG A 236 12.92 26.25 -0.85
CA ARG A 236 14.37 26.14 -0.75
C ARG A 236 14.84 24.95 -1.58
N ARG A 237 16.10 24.96 -1.99
CA ARG A 237 16.75 23.74 -2.51
C ARG A 237 17.32 22.97 -1.32
N THR A 238 17.06 21.68 -1.22
CA THR A 238 17.55 20.85 -0.10
C THR A 238 19.08 20.83 -0.10
N GLY A 239 19.69 21.15 1.05
CA GLY A 239 21.14 21.32 1.19
C GLY A 239 21.64 22.73 0.88
N SER A 240 20.75 23.69 0.59
CA SER A 240 21.05 25.12 0.47
C SER A 240 20.22 25.93 1.46
N TYR A 241 20.80 27.00 2.00
CA TYR A 241 20.10 27.99 2.81
C TYR A 241 19.37 29.06 1.96
N GLU A 242 19.57 29.02 0.64
CA GLU A 242 19.01 30.00 -0.27
C GLU A 242 17.50 29.78 -0.49
N VAL A 243 16.72 30.85 -0.25
CA VAL A 243 15.29 30.88 -0.54
C VAL A 243 15.11 31.14 -2.03
N PHE A 244 14.62 30.13 -2.74
CA PHE A 244 14.37 30.21 -4.16
C PHE A 244 13.16 31.08 -4.48
N ARG A 245 12.09 30.93 -3.69
CA ARG A 245 10.87 31.74 -3.84
C ARG A 245 10.03 31.69 -2.56
N THR A 246 9.34 32.78 -2.27
CA THR A 246 8.35 32.86 -1.19
C THR A 246 6.99 33.23 -1.78
N PHE A 247 5.95 32.54 -1.35
CA PHE A 247 4.57 32.78 -1.73
C PHE A 247 3.78 33.23 -0.50
N ALA A 248 3.09 34.36 -0.60
CA ALA A 248 2.13 34.76 0.41
C ALA A 248 0.89 33.88 0.34
N LEU A 249 0.42 33.39 1.48
CA LEU A 249 -0.94 32.88 1.56
C LEU A 249 -1.91 34.06 1.59
N THR A 250 -3.12 33.84 1.09
CA THR A 250 -4.14 34.89 1.01
C THR A 250 -5.30 34.56 1.95
N ALA A 251 -6.16 35.54 2.23
CA ALA A 251 -7.40 35.31 2.98
C ALA A 251 -8.33 34.24 2.35
N ARG A 252 -8.11 33.90 1.07
CA ARG A 252 -8.84 32.83 0.36
C ARG A 252 -8.24 31.44 0.58
N THR A 253 -7.00 31.36 1.05
CA THR A 253 -6.34 30.10 1.41
C THR A 253 -6.92 29.64 2.74
N ARG A 254 -7.93 28.77 2.72
CA ARG A 254 -8.57 28.27 3.95
C ARG A 254 -7.64 27.27 4.64
N ARG A 255 -7.85 27.02 5.93
CA ARG A 255 -7.13 25.96 6.65
C ARG A 255 -7.24 24.60 5.97
N LYS A 256 -8.43 24.25 5.46
CA LYS A 256 -8.60 23.04 4.63
C LYS A 256 -7.81 23.04 3.32
N ASP A 257 -7.45 24.22 2.79
CA ASP A 257 -6.60 24.36 1.61
C ASP A 257 -5.12 24.24 2.01
N THR A 258 -4.72 24.70 3.21
CA THR A 258 -3.42 24.39 3.81
C THR A 258 -3.28 22.90 4.15
N ASP A 259 -4.36 22.27 4.62
CA ASP A 259 -4.45 20.83 4.91
C ASP A 259 -4.45 19.98 3.61
N ARG A 260 -4.87 20.55 2.47
CA ARG A 260 -4.65 19.93 1.16
C ARG A 260 -3.17 19.91 0.77
N PHE A 261 -2.31 20.77 1.33
CA PHE A 261 -0.84 20.65 1.18
C PHE A 261 -0.23 19.59 2.11
N THR A 262 -1.01 19.02 3.04
CA THR A 262 -0.71 17.76 3.74
C THR A 262 -1.32 16.52 3.06
N ASP A 263 -2.45 16.66 2.32
CA ASP A 263 -3.11 15.55 1.57
C ASP A 263 -3.29 15.71 0.04
N SER A 264 -2.24 15.84 -0.77
CA SER A 264 -2.38 15.87 -2.23
C SER A 264 -1.18 15.30 -2.99
N LEU A 265 -1.47 14.25 -3.77
CA LEU A 265 -0.60 13.53 -4.69
C LEU A 265 0.43 12.64 -3.98
#